data_AF-A0A1F3VFY8-F1
#
_entry.id   AF-A0A1F3VFY8-F1
#
_cell.length_a   1.000
_cell.length_b   1.000
_cell.length_c   1.000
_cell.angle_alpha   90.00
_cell.angle_beta   90.00
_cell.angle_gamma   90.00
#
_symmetry.space_group_name_H-M   'P 1'
#
loop_
_entity.id
_entity.type
_entity.pdbx_description
1 polymer ?
#
loop_
_entity_poly.entity_id
_entity_poly.type
_entity_poly.pdbx_seq_one_letter_code
_entity_poly.pdbx_strand_id
1 'polypeptide(L)'
;MDFDLQPQEISTTWIENLALEELNMEESGVIHFADNFSPVHHLEEASIEFMDNLRDRFEIYITKFNEFRGNNSAGDQVRVFKISNTINDFMVYRNSLRLIVARKANDLISIGFLSSSGEVFSPKISAGRSAVVENSKVPLEIMAHLGPFNKITWRFMGEVVEQESLVKYCLSEFIRSSAR
;
A
#
# COMPACT_ATOMS: atom_id res chain seq x y z
N MET A 1 23.61 -12.94 -27.91
CA MET A 1 23.01 -12.86 -26.56
C MET A 1 21.78 -12.01 -26.76
N ASP A 2 20.71 -12.66 -27.23
CA ASP A 2 19.47 -12.01 -27.63
C ASP A 2 18.70 -11.62 -26.36
N PHE A 3 18.40 -10.33 -26.24
CA PHE A 3 17.51 -9.82 -25.21
C PHE A 3 16.08 -10.16 -25.66
N ASP A 4 15.54 -11.23 -25.08
CA ASP A 4 14.15 -11.63 -25.26
C ASP A 4 13.27 -10.52 -24.63
N LEU A 5 12.78 -9.61 -25.46
CA LEU A 5 11.77 -8.63 -25.08
C LEU A 5 10.46 -9.40 -24.93
N GLN A 6 10.19 -9.87 -23.71
CA GLN A 6 8.88 -10.42 -23.36
C GLN A 6 7.82 -9.36 -23.74
N PRO A 7 6.85 -9.67 -24.62
CA PRO A 7 5.82 -8.71 -24.99
C PRO A 7 5.06 -8.32 -23.73
N GLN A 8 5.01 -7.02 -23.46
CA GLN A 8 4.24 -6.48 -22.36
C GLN A 8 2.75 -6.80 -22.64
N GLU A 9 2.17 -7.73 -21.88
CA GLU A 9 0.76 -8.09 -22.05
C GLU A 9 -0.11 -6.85 -21.86
N ILE A 10 -0.79 -6.43 -22.93
CA ILE A 10 -1.72 -5.29 -22.89
C ILE A 10 -3.03 -5.81 -22.30
N SER A 11 -3.43 -5.27 -21.14
CA SER A 11 -4.73 -5.60 -20.54
C SER A 11 -5.88 -5.12 -21.44
N THR A 12 -6.77 -6.05 -21.79
CA THR A 12 -8.01 -5.82 -22.56
C THR A 12 -9.26 -5.71 -21.68
N THR A 13 -9.11 -5.82 -20.36
CA THR A 13 -10.22 -5.86 -19.40
C THR A 13 -11.15 -4.64 -19.51
N TRP A 14 -10.60 -3.46 -19.81
CA TRP A 14 -11.41 -2.24 -19.92
C TRP A 14 -12.38 -2.28 -21.11
N ILE A 15 -11.96 -2.82 -22.27
CA ILE A 15 -12.80 -2.88 -23.47
C ILE A 15 -13.83 -4.02 -23.35
N GLU A 16 -13.47 -5.10 -22.65
CA GLU A 16 -14.38 -6.18 -22.29
C GLU A 16 -15.51 -5.69 -21.38
N ASN A 17 -15.17 -4.93 -20.33
CA ASN A 17 -16.17 -4.33 -19.44
C ASN A 17 -17.09 -3.36 -20.18
N LEU A 18 -16.53 -2.52 -21.06
CA LEU A 18 -17.33 -1.61 -21.88
C LEU A 18 -18.32 -2.35 -22.79
N ALA A 19 -17.90 -3.46 -23.40
CA ALA A 19 -18.77 -4.27 -24.24
C ALA A 19 -19.90 -4.93 -23.42
N LEU A 20 -19.61 -5.39 -22.19
CA LEU A 20 -20.64 -5.94 -21.30
C LEU A 20 -21.63 -4.88 -20.83
N GLU A 21 -21.16 -3.67 -20.55
CA GLU A 21 -22.03 -2.54 -20.21
C GLU A 21 -22.96 -2.17 -21.37
N GLU A 22 -22.46 -2.13 -22.61
CA GLU A 22 -23.27 -1.87 -23.80
C GLU A 22 -24.39 -2.90 -23.96
N LEU A 23 -24.07 -4.20 -23.85
CA LEU A 23 -25.05 -5.29 -23.91
C LEU A 23 -26.12 -5.18 -22.81
N ASN A 24 -25.72 -4.84 -21.59
CA ASN A 24 -26.64 -4.65 -20.47
C ASN A 24 -27.56 -3.43 -20.67
N MET A 25 -27.06 -2.35 -21.27
CA MET A 25 -27.88 -1.18 -21.61
C MET A 25 -28.90 -1.53 -22.70
N GLU A 26 -28.51 -2.33 -23.70
CA GLU A 26 -29.41 -2.82 -24.75
C GLU A 26 -30.52 -3.71 -24.18
N GLU A 27 -30.18 -4.64 -23.28
CA GLU A 27 -31.13 -5.58 -22.68
C GLU A 27 -32.07 -4.92 -21.66
N SER A 28 -31.56 -4.00 -20.84
CA SER A 28 -32.35 -3.35 -19.78
C SER A 28 -33.13 -2.12 -20.26
N GLY A 29 -32.72 -1.51 -21.37
CA GLY A 29 -33.26 -0.23 -21.85
C GLY A 29 -32.99 0.96 -20.92
N VAL A 30 -32.15 0.79 -19.87
CA VAL A 30 -31.78 1.83 -18.91
C VAL A 30 -30.36 2.30 -19.23
N ILE A 31 -30.20 3.61 -19.48
CA ILE A 31 -28.89 4.20 -19.75
C ILE A 31 -28.38 4.94 -18.50
N HIS A 32 -27.33 4.40 -17.88
CA HIS A 32 -26.65 4.99 -16.72
C HIS A 32 -25.51 5.91 -17.19
N PHE A 33 -25.81 7.17 -17.51
CA PHE A 33 -24.80 8.13 -18.00
C PHE A 33 -23.78 8.63 -16.96
N ALA A 34 -23.99 8.36 -15.66
CA ALA A 34 -23.28 9.05 -14.58
C ALA A 34 -22.41 8.17 -13.68
N ASP A 35 -22.58 6.85 -13.69
CA ASP A 35 -21.98 5.98 -12.67
C ASP A 35 -20.51 5.64 -12.98
N ASN A 36 -20.13 5.53 -14.25
CA ASN A 36 -18.78 5.12 -14.66
C ASN A 36 -17.69 6.18 -14.44
N PHE A 37 -18.06 7.42 -14.09
CA PHE A 37 -17.13 8.56 -14.02
C PHE A 37 -17.04 9.20 -12.64
N SER A 38 -17.61 8.61 -11.59
CA SER A 38 -17.48 9.16 -10.23
C SER A 38 -16.04 9.04 -9.72
N PRO A 39 -15.28 10.15 -9.57
CA PRO A 39 -13.89 10.07 -9.11
C PRO A 39 -13.78 9.49 -7.69
N VAL A 40 -14.86 9.56 -6.91
CA VAL A 40 -14.93 9.03 -5.55
C VAL A 40 -14.92 7.50 -5.55
N HIS A 41 -15.67 6.86 -6.45
CA HIS A 41 -15.67 5.40 -6.58
C HIS A 41 -14.33 4.90 -7.10
N HIS A 42 -13.77 5.59 -8.10
CA HIS A 42 -12.44 5.27 -8.65
C HIS A 42 -11.34 5.38 -7.58
N LEU A 43 -11.40 6.42 -6.74
CA LEU A 43 -10.47 6.58 -5.61
C LEU A 43 -10.63 5.48 -4.57
N GLU A 44 -11.87 5.09 -4.26
CA GLU A 44 -12.13 3.99 -3.35
C GLU A 44 -11.51 2.68 -3.85
N GLU A 45 -11.82 2.27 -5.09
CA GLU A 45 -11.27 1.05 -5.70
C GLU A 45 -9.74 1.09 -5.76
N ALA A 46 -9.16 2.20 -6.22
CA ALA A 46 -7.71 2.38 -6.28
C ALA A 46 -7.05 2.32 -4.89
N SER A 47 -7.72 2.80 -3.84
CA SER A 47 -7.21 2.73 -2.46
C SER A 47 -7.23 1.30 -1.92
N ILE A 48 -8.26 0.53 -2.25
CA ILE A 48 -8.39 -0.89 -1.89
C ILE A 48 -7.29 -1.68 -2.60
N GLU A 49 -7.15 -1.49 -3.91
CA GLU A 49 -6.15 -2.15 -4.74
C GLU A 49 -4.72 -1.82 -4.28
N PHE A 50 -4.45 -0.55 -3.95
CA PHE A 50 -3.13 -0.15 -3.44
C PHE A 50 -2.82 -0.83 -2.10
N MET A 51 -3.80 -0.90 -1.19
CA MET A 51 -3.63 -1.56 0.11
C MET A 51 -3.39 -3.07 -0.03
N ASP A 52 -4.11 -3.75 -0.93
CA ASP A 52 -3.91 -5.18 -1.21
C ASP A 52 -2.52 -5.43 -1.80
N ASN A 53 -2.11 -4.64 -2.79
CA ASN A 53 -0.76 -4.74 -3.37
C ASN A 53 0.35 -4.51 -2.33
N LEU A 54 0.18 -3.54 -1.41
CA LEU A 54 1.13 -3.34 -0.32
C LEU A 54 1.19 -4.56 0.58
N ARG A 55 0.03 -5.06 1.01
CA ARG A 55 -0.06 -6.20 1.91
C ARG A 55 0.62 -7.44 1.31
N ASP A 56 0.34 -7.77 0.06
CA ASP A 56 0.92 -8.93 -0.62
C ASP A 56 2.45 -8.83 -0.68
N ARG A 57 2.99 -7.64 -1.01
CA ARG A 57 4.43 -7.39 -1.01
C ARG A 57 5.03 -7.55 0.38
N PHE A 58 4.37 -7.02 1.43
CA PHE A 58 4.80 -7.21 2.81
C PHE A 58 4.83 -8.70 3.18
N GLU A 59 3.77 -9.44 2.88
CA GLU A 59 3.66 -10.87 3.19
C GLU A 59 4.76 -11.69 2.48
N ILE A 60 5.02 -11.42 1.19
CA ILE A 60 6.08 -12.08 0.42
C ILE A 60 7.46 -11.79 1.03
N TYR A 61 7.80 -10.52 1.26
CA TYR A 61 9.13 -10.16 1.78
C TYR A 61 9.35 -10.63 3.22
N ILE A 62 8.31 -10.59 4.06
CA ILE A 62 8.37 -11.10 5.43
C ILE A 62 8.56 -12.61 5.45
N THR A 63 7.83 -13.34 4.60
CA THR A 63 7.98 -14.79 4.46
C THR A 63 9.42 -15.13 4.10
N LYS A 64 9.97 -14.49 3.06
CA LYS A 64 11.37 -14.67 2.65
C LYS A 64 12.34 -14.30 3.77
N PHE A 65 12.15 -13.17 4.44
CA PHE A 65 12.99 -12.76 5.56
C PHE A 65 13.01 -13.79 6.69
N ASN A 66 11.85 -14.29 7.09
CA ASN A 66 11.72 -15.30 8.15
C ASN A 66 12.38 -16.64 7.74
N GLU A 67 12.27 -17.05 6.47
CA GLU A 67 12.96 -18.23 5.93
C GLU A 67 14.49 -18.11 6.10
N PHE A 68 15.09 -16.98 5.71
CA PHE A 68 16.54 -16.76 5.81
C PHE A 68 17.05 -16.60 7.23
N ARG A 69 16.23 -16.06 8.13
CA ARG A 69 16.60 -15.85 9.54
C ARG A 69 16.71 -17.14 10.35
N GLY A 70 16.04 -18.21 9.89
CA GLY A 70 15.97 -19.50 10.56
C GLY A 70 14.95 -19.53 11.70
N ASN A 71 14.44 -20.72 12.02
CA ASN A 71 13.40 -20.99 13.04
C ASN A 71 13.92 -20.85 14.49
N ASN A 72 14.53 -19.71 14.81
CA ASN A 72 14.94 -19.39 16.17
C ASN A 72 13.79 -18.67 16.88
N SER A 73 13.08 -19.41 17.74
CA SER A 73 12.04 -18.95 18.68
C SER A 73 10.82 -18.22 18.06
N ALA A 74 9.61 -18.72 18.35
CA ALA A 74 8.35 -18.21 17.81
C ALA A 74 8.07 -16.71 18.08
N GLY A 75 8.73 -16.11 19.09
CA GLY A 75 8.59 -14.70 19.45
C GLY A 75 9.31 -13.72 18.52
N ASP A 76 10.28 -14.21 17.74
CA ASP A 76 11.20 -13.36 16.99
C ASP A 76 10.92 -13.36 15.48
N GLN A 77 9.87 -14.08 15.06
CA GLN A 77 9.33 -14.04 13.71
C GLN A 77 8.53 -12.76 13.49
N VAL A 78 8.67 -12.17 12.31
CA VAL A 78 7.81 -11.07 11.87
C VAL A 78 6.47 -11.66 11.42
N ARG A 79 5.35 -11.11 11.90
CA ARG A 79 3.99 -11.57 11.55
C ARG A 79 3.16 -10.44 10.99
N VAL A 80 2.33 -10.75 10.00
CA VAL A 80 1.33 -9.83 9.43
C VAL A 80 -0.04 -10.22 9.98
N PHE A 81 -0.82 -9.23 10.40
CA PHE A 81 -2.17 -9.39 10.90
C PHE A 81 -3.11 -8.43 10.19
N LYS A 82 -4.29 -8.90 9.79
CA LYS A 82 -5.39 -8.04 9.37
C LYS A 82 -5.96 -7.28 10.58
N ILE A 83 -6.39 -6.04 10.38
CA ILE A 83 -7.14 -5.29 11.39
C ILE A 83 -8.64 -5.58 11.21
N SER A 84 -9.33 -5.88 12.30
CA SER A 84 -10.77 -6.19 12.27
C SER A 84 -11.59 -4.93 12.03
N ASN A 85 -12.72 -5.07 11.33
CA ASN A 85 -13.67 -4.00 11.02
C ASN A 85 -13.08 -2.86 10.16
N THR A 86 -12.02 -3.14 9.41
CA THR A 86 -11.40 -2.23 8.45
C THR A 86 -11.29 -2.90 7.08
N ILE A 87 -11.17 -2.07 6.04
CA ILE A 87 -11.01 -2.54 4.65
C ILE A 87 -9.52 -2.56 4.35
N ASN A 88 -8.95 -3.76 4.27
CA ASN A 88 -7.56 -4.03 3.89
C ASN A 88 -6.46 -3.38 4.74
N ASP A 89 -6.79 -2.77 5.88
CA ASP A 89 -5.77 -2.39 6.86
C ASP A 89 -5.09 -3.62 7.48
N PHE A 90 -3.79 -3.50 7.71
CA PHE A 90 -2.99 -4.56 8.30
C PHE A 90 -1.92 -3.98 9.21
N MET A 91 -1.39 -4.84 10.08
CA MET A 91 -0.27 -4.54 10.95
C MET A 91 0.81 -5.60 10.82
N VAL A 92 2.06 -5.16 10.87
CA VAL A 92 3.23 -6.01 10.99
C VAL A 92 3.72 -5.96 12.43
N TYR A 93 4.02 -7.10 13.03
CA TYR A 93 4.37 -7.23 14.44
C TYR A 93 5.61 -8.06 14.66
N ARG A 94 6.47 -7.60 15.58
CA ARG A 94 7.66 -8.29 16.09
C ARG A 94 8.13 -7.63 17.37
N ASN A 95 8.46 -8.42 18.40
CA ASN A 95 9.06 -7.92 19.66
C ASN A 95 8.34 -6.70 20.26
N SER A 96 7.00 -6.78 20.36
CA SER A 96 6.15 -5.70 20.90
C SER A 96 6.08 -4.41 20.06
N LEU A 97 6.86 -4.29 18.97
CA LEU A 97 6.73 -3.23 17.98
C LEU A 97 5.67 -3.61 16.94
N ARG A 98 4.80 -2.66 16.62
CA ARG A 98 3.81 -2.78 15.56
C ARG A 98 4.11 -1.73 14.49
N LEU A 99 4.00 -2.10 13.22
CA LEU A 99 3.89 -1.19 12.08
C LEU A 99 2.46 -1.30 11.57
N ILE A 100 1.73 -0.21 11.56
CA ILE A 100 0.33 -0.14 11.13
C ILE A 100 0.30 0.52 9.76
N VAL A 101 -0.35 -0.13 8.80
CA VAL A 101 -0.66 0.41 7.48
C VAL A 101 -2.18 0.50 7.40
N ALA A 102 -2.69 1.72 7.31
CA ALA A 102 -4.13 1.97 7.38
C ALA A 102 -4.59 3.00 6.34
N ARG A 103 -5.71 2.71 5.70
CA ARG A 103 -6.45 3.65 4.85
C ARG A 103 -7.29 4.56 5.74
N LYS A 104 -6.91 5.84 5.81
CA LYS A 104 -7.62 6.87 6.61
C LYS A 104 -8.80 7.47 5.86
N ALA A 105 -8.67 7.57 4.54
CA ALA A 105 -9.69 8.02 3.61
C ALA A 105 -9.42 7.38 2.23
N ASN A 106 -10.32 7.54 1.27
CA ASN A 106 -10.15 7.00 -0.09
C ASN A 106 -8.92 7.59 -0.81
N ASP A 107 -8.43 8.74 -0.35
CA ASP A 107 -7.27 9.44 -0.89
C ASP A 107 -6.07 9.47 0.06
N LEU A 108 -6.13 8.82 1.22
CA LEU A 108 -5.10 8.92 2.25
C LEU A 108 -4.78 7.58 2.90
N ILE A 109 -3.53 7.16 2.76
CA ILE A 109 -2.96 5.99 3.41
C ILE A 109 -1.89 6.44 4.40
N SER A 110 -1.95 5.89 5.61
CA SER A 110 -1.09 6.23 6.73
C SER A 110 -0.28 5.01 7.15
N ILE A 111 1.03 5.21 7.35
CA ILE A 111 1.97 4.18 7.79
C ILE A 111 2.70 4.68 9.03
N GLY A 112 2.57 3.97 10.15
CA GLY A 112 3.19 4.38 11.41
C GLY A 112 3.58 3.22 12.31
N PHE A 113 4.62 3.40 13.12
CA PHE A 113 4.98 2.48 14.19
C PHE A 113 4.17 2.77 15.45
N LEU A 114 3.80 1.74 16.18
CA LEU A 114 3.25 1.81 17.52
C LEU A 114 4.12 0.96 18.44
N SER A 115 4.72 1.60 19.46
CA SER A 115 5.45 0.89 20.51
C SER A 115 4.51 0.43 21.63
N SER A 116 5.00 -0.42 22.54
CA SER A 116 4.22 -0.87 23.69
C SER A 116 3.82 0.26 24.67
N SER A 117 4.48 1.43 24.61
CA SER A 117 4.12 2.63 25.38
C SER A 117 2.93 3.39 24.77
N GLY A 118 2.40 2.94 23.62
CA GLY A 118 1.30 3.60 22.91
C GLY A 118 1.71 4.82 22.09
N GLU A 119 3.00 5.11 21.99
CA GLU A 119 3.50 6.21 21.17
C GLU A 119 3.58 5.81 19.69
N VAL A 120 3.10 6.71 18.81
CA VAL A 120 3.15 6.54 17.35
C VAL A 120 4.38 7.25 16.78
N PHE A 121 5.16 6.57 15.95
CA PHE A 121 6.38 7.11 15.32
C PHE A 121 6.44 6.81 13.82
N SER A 122 7.19 7.62 13.06
CA SER A 122 7.44 7.36 11.63
C SER A 122 8.73 6.56 11.36
N PRO A 123 8.80 5.84 10.22
CA PRO A 123 10.08 5.42 9.60
C PRO A 123 11.03 6.60 9.37
N LYS A 124 12.30 6.43 9.75
CA LYS A 124 13.29 7.52 9.75
C LYS A 124 13.67 7.95 8.34
N ILE A 125 13.23 9.12 7.93
CA ILE A 125 13.60 9.70 6.63
C ILE A 125 15.02 10.23 6.72
N SER A 126 15.97 9.55 6.06
CA SER A 126 17.36 10.01 5.94
C SER A 126 17.53 10.98 4.76
N ALA A 127 16.76 12.07 4.76
CA ALA A 127 16.99 13.15 3.81
C ALA A 127 18.07 14.09 4.36
N GLY A 128 19.27 14.03 3.78
CA GLY A 128 20.37 14.93 4.11
C GLY A 128 20.03 16.38 3.79
N ARG A 129 19.60 17.14 4.80
CA ARG A 129 19.80 18.58 5.05
C ARG A 129 18.94 18.98 6.23
N SER A 130 19.59 19.23 7.37
CA SER A 130 19.07 20.03 8.49
C SER A 130 17.62 19.79 8.93
N ALA A 131 17.31 18.57 9.37
CA ALA A 131 16.36 18.33 10.46
C ALA A 131 16.55 16.88 10.94
N VAL A 132 17.46 16.69 11.89
CA VAL A 132 17.41 15.52 12.78
C VAL A 132 16.13 15.65 13.58
N VAL A 133 14.98 15.23 13.03
CA VAL A 133 13.79 14.99 13.84
C VAL A 133 13.90 13.55 14.30
N GLU A 134 14.72 13.35 15.32
CA GLU A 134 14.95 12.06 15.98
C GLU A 134 13.69 11.48 16.65
N ASN A 135 12.55 12.16 16.57
CA ASN A 135 11.27 11.78 17.18
C ASN A 135 10.07 12.39 16.41
N SER A 136 9.98 12.26 15.09
CA SER A 136 8.77 12.70 14.37
C SER A 136 7.63 11.75 14.73
N LYS A 137 6.80 12.15 15.70
CA LYS A 137 5.55 11.49 16.13
C LYS A 137 4.42 11.60 15.08
N VAL A 138 4.79 11.68 13.80
CA VAL A 138 3.84 11.89 12.70
C VAL A 138 3.99 10.70 11.77
N PRO A 139 2.91 9.93 11.48
CA PRO A 139 2.98 8.81 10.55
C PRO A 139 3.33 9.27 9.13
N LEU A 140 3.85 8.36 8.32
CA LEU A 140 4.07 8.58 6.89
C LEU A 140 2.71 8.61 6.19
N GLU A 141 2.42 9.69 5.48
CA GLU A 141 1.15 9.90 4.79
C GLU A 141 1.34 9.88 3.28
N ILE A 142 0.67 8.95 2.62
CA ILE A 142 0.65 8.79 1.16
C ILE A 142 -0.70 9.26 0.67
N MET A 143 -0.68 10.26 -0.20
CA MET A 143 -1.89 10.89 -0.72
C MET A 143 -2.13 10.49 -2.16
N ALA A 144 -3.38 10.17 -2.49
CA ALA A 144 -3.80 10.00 -3.87
C ALA A 144 -3.82 11.37 -4.57
N HIS A 145 -3.37 11.37 -5.81
CA HIS A 145 -3.42 12.51 -6.69
C HIS A 145 -4.14 12.11 -7.97
N LEU A 146 -5.27 12.75 -8.22
CA LEU A 146 -6.05 12.58 -9.43
C LEU A 146 -5.42 13.42 -10.56
N GLY A 147 -4.70 12.73 -11.45
CA GLY A 147 -4.11 13.32 -12.64
C GLY A 147 -5.09 13.40 -13.82
N PRO A 148 -4.60 13.80 -15.00
CA PRO A 148 -5.38 13.81 -16.24
C PRO A 148 -6.00 12.44 -16.54
N PHE A 149 -7.18 12.46 -17.19
CA PHE A 149 -7.92 11.24 -17.56
C PHE A 149 -8.26 10.33 -16.38
N ASN A 150 -8.51 10.90 -15.20
CA ASN A 150 -8.76 10.20 -13.94
C ASN A 150 -7.63 9.23 -13.53
N LYS A 151 -6.41 9.45 -14.02
CA LYS A 151 -5.26 8.62 -13.62
C LYS A 151 -4.90 8.90 -12.17
N ILE A 152 -5.16 7.94 -11.29
CA ILE A 152 -4.79 8.03 -9.88
C ILE A 152 -3.31 7.69 -9.72
N THR A 153 -2.58 8.54 -9.00
CA THR A 153 -1.18 8.31 -8.62
C THR A 153 -1.02 8.50 -7.12
N TRP A 154 -0.26 7.63 -6.47
CA TRP A 154 0.02 7.74 -5.03
C TRP A 154 1.30 8.54 -4.81
N ARG A 155 1.25 9.54 -3.94
CA ARG A 155 2.34 10.48 -3.74
C ARG A 155 2.73 10.66 -2.29
N PHE A 156 4.03 10.80 -2.07
CA PHE A 156 4.62 11.15 -0.80
C PHE A 156 5.42 12.44 -0.98
N MET A 157 5.08 13.49 -0.23
CA MET A 157 5.69 14.83 -0.38
C MET A 157 5.67 15.38 -1.82
N GLY A 158 4.63 15.04 -2.59
CA GLY A 158 4.46 15.46 -3.98
C GLY A 158 5.09 14.55 -5.03
N GLU A 159 5.94 13.61 -4.63
CA GLU A 159 6.60 12.66 -5.54
C GLU A 159 5.83 11.35 -5.65
N VAL A 160 5.82 10.74 -6.84
CA VAL A 160 5.12 9.47 -7.07
C VAL A 160 5.82 8.34 -6.32
N VAL A 161 5.04 7.56 -5.58
CA VAL A 161 5.53 6.45 -4.76
C VAL A 161 5.48 5.16 -5.57
N GLU A 162 6.63 4.53 -5.71
CA GLU A 162 6.76 3.17 -6.21
C GLU A 162 6.57 2.20 -5.02
N GLN A 163 5.60 1.28 -5.14
CA GLN A 163 5.15 0.42 -4.03
C GLN A 163 6.28 -0.46 -3.48
N GLU A 164 7.13 -1.01 -4.33
CA GLU A 164 8.25 -1.86 -3.90
C GLU A 164 9.25 -1.08 -3.06
N SER A 165 9.61 0.12 -3.50
CA SER A 165 10.51 1.04 -2.79
C SER A 165 9.95 1.44 -1.42
N LEU A 166 8.65 1.74 -1.35
CA LEU A 166 7.97 2.04 -0.09
C LEU A 166 8.05 0.86 0.88
N VAL A 167 7.67 -0.34 0.44
CA VAL A 167 7.67 -1.53 1.29
C VAL A 167 9.09 -1.85 1.76
N LYS A 168 10.09 -1.80 0.87
CA LYS A 168 11.50 -2.01 1.23
C LYS A 168 11.96 -1.05 2.31
N TYR A 169 11.64 0.24 2.18
CA TYR A 169 12.00 1.27 3.14
C TYR A 169 11.33 1.03 4.50
N CYS A 170 10.00 0.89 4.53
CA CYS A 170 9.22 0.69 5.75
C CYS A 170 9.61 -0.61 6.48
N LEU A 171 9.76 -1.71 5.75
CA LEU A 171 10.11 -3.02 6.32
C LEU A 171 11.54 -3.03 6.86
N SER A 172 12.50 -2.40 6.17
CA SER A 172 13.88 -2.28 6.64
C SER A 172 13.96 -1.54 7.98
N GLU A 173 13.26 -0.42 8.09
CA GLU A 173 13.21 0.36 9.33
C GLU A 173 12.49 -0.41 10.45
N PHE A 174 11.41 -1.11 10.13
CA PHE A 174 10.70 -1.97 11.09
C PHE A 174 11.61 -3.08 11.65
N ILE A 175 12.33 -3.81 10.78
CA ILE A 175 13.19 -4.92 11.18
C ILE A 175 14.34 -4.43 12.06
N ARG A 176 14.98 -3.31 11.69
CA ARG A 176 16.06 -2.70 12.49
C ARG A 176 15.58 -2.20 13.85
N SER A 177 14.38 -1.61 13.89
CA SER A 177 13.81 -1.04 15.11
C SER A 177 13.28 -2.12 16.05
N SER A 178 12.73 -3.21 15.51
CA SER A 178 12.21 -4.35 16.29
C SER A 178 13.28 -5.34 16.77
N ALA A 179 14.50 -5.26 16.25
CA ALA A 179 15.61 -6.11 16.69
C ALA A 179 16.35 -5.57 17.94
N ARG A 180 16.05 -4.34 18.36
CA ARG A 180 16.58 -3.72 19.57
C ARG A 180 15.76 -4.13 20.78
#